data_AF-A0A7J3I462-F1
#
_entry.id   AF-A0A7J3I462-F1
#
_cell.length_a   1.000
_cell.length_b   1.000
_cell.length_c   1.000
_cell.angle_alpha   90.00
_cell.angle_beta   90.00
_cell.angle_gamma   90.00
#
_symmetry.space_group_name_H-M   'P 1'
#
loop_
_entity.id
_entity.type
_entity.pdbx_description
1 polymer ?
#
loop_
_entity_poly.entity_id
_entity_poly.type
_entity_poly.pdbx_seq_one_letter_code
_entity_poly.pdbx_strand_id
1 'polypeptide(L)'
;MLTETCKFKLEPSEEQAKILEQLFSVYADMFEECLNKAIEANITSRRRLHEVIYRRLRRKYPEYPSHYVYTAITQALAMLNLIGDCQEGGRKLNHSL
;
A
#
# COMPACT_ATOMS: atom_id res chain seq x y z
N MET A 1 -8.36 -24.30 36.97
CA MET A 1 -9.32 -23.63 36.07
C MET A 1 -8.81 -23.81 34.66
N LEU A 2 -9.57 -24.47 33.79
CA LEU A 2 -9.25 -24.62 32.36
C LEU A 2 -9.85 -23.42 31.62
N THR A 3 -9.01 -22.63 30.95
CA THR A 3 -9.45 -21.56 30.04
C THR A 3 -9.57 -22.14 28.64
N GLU A 4 -10.80 -22.37 28.18
CA GLU A 4 -11.07 -22.72 26.78
C GLU A 4 -11.20 -21.45 25.95
N THR A 5 -10.52 -21.44 24.79
CA THR A 5 -10.57 -20.30 23.86
C THR A 5 -11.60 -20.59 22.77
N CYS A 6 -12.70 -19.84 22.77
CA CYS A 6 -13.73 -19.94 21.73
C CYS A 6 -13.53 -18.86 20.65
N LYS A 7 -13.64 -19.25 19.38
CA LYS A 7 -13.61 -18.33 18.24
C LYS A 7 -15.02 -17.86 17.92
N PHE A 8 -15.31 -16.58 18.18
CA PHE A 8 -16.54 -15.95 17.73
C PHE A 8 -16.31 -15.30 16.36
N LYS A 9 -17.19 -15.57 15.39
CA LYS A 9 -17.28 -14.73 14.19
C LYS A 9 -17.94 -13.42 14.59
N LEU A 10 -17.15 -12.35 14.58
CA LEU A 10 -17.64 -10.99 14.71
C LEU A 10 -18.07 -10.54 13.31
N GLU A 11 -19.38 -10.53 13.07
CA GLU A 11 -19.94 -9.82 11.93
C GLU A 11 -19.92 -8.32 12.26
N PRO A 12 -19.29 -7.46 11.44
CA PRO A 12 -19.22 -6.04 11.71
C PRO A 12 -20.62 -5.43 11.66
N SER A 13 -20.90 -4.45 12.52
CA SER A 13 -22.10 -3.62 12.35
C SER A 13 -22.00 -2.81 11.06
N GLU A 14 -23.14 -2.33 10.54
CA GLU A 14 -23.14 -1.47 9.34
C GLU A 14 -22.27 -0.22 9.51
N GLU A 15 -22.21 0.34 10.71
CA GLU A 15 -21.35 1.49 11.03
C GLU A 15 -19.87 1.13 10.98
N GLN A 16 -19.49 -0.02 11.55
CA GLN A 16 -18.12 -0.52 11.50
C GLN A 16 -17.67 -0.83 10.08
N ALA A 17 -18.56 -1.38 9.25
CA ALA A 17 -18.31 -1.62 7.83
C ALA A 17 -18.03 -0.31 7.09
N LYS A 18 -18.86 0.74 7.29
CA LYS A 18 -18.66 2.06 6.67
C LYS A 18 -17.35 2.72 7.08
N ILE A 19 -16.99 2.66 8.37
CA ILE A 19 -15.71 3.20 8.87
C ILE A 19 -14.54 2.49 8.20
N LEU A 20 -14.64 1.16 8.08
CA LEU A 20 -13.61 0.34 7.46
C LEU A 20 -13.47 0.65 5.96
N GLU A 21 -14.58 0.80 5.24
CA GLU A 21 -14.60 1.21 3.83
C GLU A 21 -13.94 2.58 3.63
N GLN A 22 -14.27 3.56 4.48
CA GLN A 22 -13.64 4.89 4.43
C GLN A 22 -12.14 4.81 4.68
N LEU A 23 -11.70 4.04 5.69
CA LEU A 23 -10.29 3.83 5.98
C LEU A 23 -9.56 3.18 4.80
N PHE A 24 -10.14 2.16 4.18
CA PHE A 24 -9.56 1.51 3.01
C PHE A 24 -9.49 2.44 1.82
N SER A 25 -10.53 3.25 1.58
CA SER A 25 -10.54 4.24 0.51
C SER A 25 -9.39 5.24 0.68
N VAL A 26 -9.21 5.80 1.88
CA VAL A 26 -8.11 6.74 2.12
C VAL A 26 -6.74 6.07 1.99
N TYR A 27 -6.61 4.83 2.45
CA TYR A 27 -5.36 4.08 2.28
C TYR A 27 -5.06 3.79 0.79
N ALA A 28 -6.08 3.45 0.00
CA ALA A 28 -5.95 3.24 -1.43
C ALA A 28 -5.46 4.51 -2.13
N ASP A 29 -6.01 5.68 -1.78
CA ASP A 29 -5.57 6.97 -2.32
C ASP A 29 -4.10 7.26 -1.96
N MET A 30 -3.69 6.99 -0.70
CA MET A 30 -2.28 7.12 -0.29
C MET A 30 -1.36 6.21 -1.11
N PHE A 31 -1.79 4.98 -1.31
CA PHE A 31 -1.06 3.96 -2.05
C PHE A 31 -0.90 4.35 -3.52
N GLU A 32 -1.99 4.75 -4.17
CA GLU A 32 -2.00 5.18 -5.57
C GLU A 32 -1.09 6.38 -5.79
N GLU A 33 -1.14 7.38 -4.90
CA GLU A 33 -0.22 8.51 -4.97
C GLU A 33 1.25 8.10 -4.84
N CYS A 34 1.57 7.14 -3.97
CA CYS A 34 2.92 6.59 -3.83
C CYS A 34 3.37 5.88 -5.10
N LEU A 35 2.51 5.03 -5.65
CA LEU A 35 2.80 4.23 -6.84
C LEU A 35 3.01 5.13 -8.07
N ASN A 36 2.09 6.06 -8.31
CA ASN A 36 2.19 7.02 -9.40
C ASN A 36 3.47 7.84 -9.28
N LYS A 37 3.80 8.30 -8.06
CA LYS A 37 5.03 9.09 -7.88
C LYS A 37 6.30 8.27 -8.10
N ALA A 38 6.30 7.00 -7.72
CA ALA A 38 7.42 6.09 -7.96
C ALA A 38 7.64 5.87 -9.46
N ILE A 39 6.56 5.66 -10.22
CA ILE A 39 6.59 5.48 -11.68
C ILE A 39 7.05 6.76 -12.37
N GLU A 40 6.40 7.90 -12.12
CA GLU A 40 6.72 9.19 -12.75
C GLU A 40 8.19 9.58 -12.57
N ALA A 41 8.74 9.35 -11.38
CA ALA A 41 10.10 9.75 -11.03
C ALA A 41 11.14 8.62 -11.22
N ASN A 42 10.73 7.45 -11.72
CA ASN A 42 11.57 6.25 -11.85
C ASN A 42 12.32 5.91 -10.54
N ILE A 43 11.61 5.95 -9.41
CA ILE A 43 12.18 5.69 -8.09
C ILE A 43 11.88 4.25 -7.68
N THR A 44 12.94 3.46 -7.50
CA THR A 44 12.86 2.08 -6.96
C THR A 44 13.31 1.98 -5.49
N SER A 45 13.83 3.07 -4.93
CA SER A 45 14.34 3.10 -3.55
C SER A 45 13.30 3.65 -2.58
N ARG A 46 13.01 2.89 -1.52
CA ARG A 46 12.11 3.29 -0.41
C ARG A 46 12.47 4.62 0.20
N ARG A 47 13.76 4.82 0.50
CA ARG A 47 14.24 6.05 1.11
C ARG A 47 13.99 7.25 0.20
N ARG A 48 14.30 7.14 -1.10
CA ARG A 48 14.11 8.23 -2.07
C ARG A 48 12.64 8.55 -2.25
N LEU A 49 11.77 7.54 -2.36
CA LEU A 49 10.32 7.78 -2.49
C LEU A 49 9.77 8.49 -1.26
N HIS A 50 10.18 8.05 -0.07
CA HIS A 50 9.81 8.69 1.19
C HIS A 50 10.22 10.16 1.25
N GLU A 51 11.47 10.48 0.91
CA GLU A 51 11.96 11.88 0.90
C GLU A 51 11.13 12.78 -0.03
N VAL A 52 10.67 12.25 -1.17
CA VAL A 52 9.90 12.99 -2.16
C VAL A 52 8.43 13.17 -1.76
N ILE A 53 7.78 12.13 -1.24
CA ILE A 53 6.31 12.12 -1.11
C ILE A 53 5.80 12.27 0.33
N TYR A 54 6.59 11.91 1.34
CA TYR A 54 6.11 11.81 2.73
C TYR A 54 5.53 13.13 3.25
N ARG A 55 6.24 14.25 3.02
CA ARG A 55 5.79 15.57 3.48
C ARG A 55 4.48 16.00 2.81
N ARG A 56 4.22 15.57 1.58
CA ARG A 56 2.96 15.86 0.87
C ARG A 56 1.82 15.07 1.48
N LEU A 57 2.00 13.75 1.62
CA LEU A 57 0.99 12.86 2.20
C LEU A 57 0.67 13.22 3.66
N ARG A 58 1.67 13.59 4.47
CA ARG A 58 1.45 14.06 5.85
C ARG A 58 0.63 15.35 5.94
N ARG A 59 0.73 16.23 4.94
CA ARG A 59 -0.12 17.44 4.87
C ARG A 59 -1.53 17.12 4.39
N LYS A 60 -1.68 16.18 3.45
CA LYS A 60 -2.98 15.77 2.92
C LYS A 60 -3.80 14.95 3.92
N TYR A 61 -3.13 14.14 4.73
CA TYR A 61 -3.75 13.23 5.69
C TYR A 61 -3.20 13.46 7.11
N PRO A 62 -3.41 14.65 7.70
CA PRO A 62 -2.82 14.99 9.00
C PRO A 62 -3.39 14.13 10.14
N GLU A 63 -4.67 13.76 10.06
CA GLU A 63 -5.41 13.00 11.08
C GLU A 63 -5.08 11.50 11.06
N TYR A 64 -4.51 11.00 9.96
CA TYR A 64 -4.14 9.59 9.86
C TYR A 64 -2.79 9.32 10.51
N PRO A 65 -2.62 8.17 11.19
CA PRO A 65 -1.34 7.74 11.72
C PRO A 65 -0.23 7.73 10.65
N SER A 66 0.98 8.16 11.03
CA SER A 66 2.13 8.22 10.13
C SER A 66 2.49 6.86 9.54
N HIS A 67 2.29 5.77 10.29
CA HIS A 67 2.61 4.41 9.85
C HIS A 67 1.84 4.01 8.57
N TYR A 68 0.64 4.53 8.33
CA TYR A 68 -0.08 4.27 7.07
C TYR A 68 0.68 4.82 5.86
N VAL A 69 1.27 6.01 5.97
CA VAL A 69 2.11 6.59 4.92
C VAL A 69 3.37 5.73 4.70
N TYR A 70 4.01 5.29 5.78
CA TYR A 70 5.19 4.40 5.68
C TYR A 70 4.86 3.07 5.00
N THR A 71 3.72 2.47 5.34
CA THR A 71 3.26 1.20 4.75
C THR A 71 2.89 1.39 3.29
N ALA A 72 2.16 2.47 2.94
CA ALA A 72 1.79 2.79 1.56
C ALA A 72 3.04 2.94 0.66
N ILE A 73 4.06 3.68 1.12
CA ILE A 73 5.35 3.83 0.40
C ILE A 73 6.02 2.46 0.20
N THR A 74 6.02 1.62 1.23
CA THR A 74 6.69 0.31 1.18
C THR A 74 5.96 -0.63 0.21
N GLN A 75 4.64 -0.68 0.28
CA GLN A 75 3.81 -1.53 -0.59
C GLN A 75 3.83 -1.04 -2.04
N ALA A 76 3.81 0.26 -2.28
CA ALA A 76 3.86 0.81 -3.64
C ALA A 76 5.13 0.37 -4.37
N LEU A 77 6.28 0.38 -3.69
CA LEU A 77 7.53 -0.10 -4.25
C LEU A 77 7.58 -1.62 -4.43
N ALA A 78 7.04 -2.37 -3.48
CA ALA A 78 6.92 -3.81 -3.63
C ALA A 78 6.08 -4.17 -4.88
N MET A 79 4.96 -3.48 -5.09
CA MET A 79 4.13 -3.66 -6.29
C MET A 79 4.87 -3.25 -7.56
N LEU A 80 5.58 -2.12 -7.55
CA LEU A 80 6.35 -1.68 -8.71
C LEU A 80 7.42 -2.70 -9.11
N ASN A 81 8.14 -3.26 -8.14
CA ASN A 81 9.14 -4.30 -8.40
C ASN A 81 8.50 -5.57 -8.97
N LEU A 82 7.37 -6.02 -8.40
CA LEU A 82 6.63 -7.16 -8.93
C LEU A 82 6.19 -6.95 -10.38
N ILE A 83 5.70 -5.75 -10.72
CA ILE A 83 5.33 -5.40 -12.10
C ILE A 83 6.57 -5.44 -13.02
N GLY A 84 7.71 -4.92 -12.56
CA GLY A 84 8.98 -4.98 -13.29
C GLY A 84 9.44 -6.42 -13.56
N ASP A 85 9.40 -7.28 -12.54
CA ASP A 85 9.78 -8.70 -12.65
C ASP A 85 8.88 -9.45 -13.65
N CYS A 86 7.58 -9.16 -13.67
CA CYS A 86 6.65 -9.72 -14.67
C CYS A 86 7.00 -9.28 -16.10
N GLN A 87 7.48 -8.04 -16.30
CA GLN A 87 7.89 -7.55 -17.62
C GLN A 87 9.21 -8.18 -18.08
N GLU A 88 10.16 -8.42 -17.17
CA GLU A 88 11.43 -9.08 -17.50
C GLU A 88 11.25 -10.58 -17.80
N GLY A 89 10.38 -11.27 -17.08
CA GLY A 89 9.99 -12.65 -17.35
C GLY A 89 9.35 -12.83 -18.75
N GLY A 90 8.52 -11.87 -19.17
CA GLY A 90 7.92 -11.85 -20.52
C GLY A 90 8.90 -11.57 -21.65
N ARG A 91 9.97 -10.80 -21.43
CA ARG A 91 11.01 -10.57 -22.46
C ARG A 91 11.89 -11.79 -22.72
N LYS A 92 12.18 -12.60 -21.69
CA LYS A 92 13.01 -13.81 -21.85
C LYS A 92 12.30 -14.90 -22.67
N LEU A 93 10.97 -14.99 -22.59
CA LEU A 93 10.17 -15.95 -23.36
C LEU A 93 10.05 -15.58 -24.84
N ASN A 94 10.01 -14.28 -25.17
CA ASN A 94 9.91 -13.82 -26.57
C ASN A 94 11.24 -13.86 -27.35
N HIS A 95 12.38 -14.05 -26.69
CA HIS A 95 13.69 -14.17 -27.35
C HIS A 95 14.14 -15.65 -27.51
N SER A 96 13.28 -16.60 -27.12
CA SER A 96 13.52 -18.05 -27.19
C SER A 96 12.56 -18.77 -28.14
N LEU A 97 11.80 -18.02 -28.96
CA LEU A 97 10.90 -18.52 -30.00
C LEU A 97 11.39 -18.06 -31.38
#